data_AF-A0A6N7VXX5-F1
#
_entry.id   AF-A0A6N7VXX5-F1
#
_cell.length_a   1.000
_cell.length_b   1.000
_cell.length_c   1.000
_cell.angle_alpha   90.00
_cell.angle_beta   90.00
_cell.angle_gamma   90.00
#
_symmetry.space_group_name_H-M   'P 1'
#
loop_
_entity.id
_entity.type
_entity.pdbx_description
1 polymer ?
#
loop_
_entity_poly.entity_id
_entity_poly.type
_entity_poly.pdbx_seq_one_letter_code
_entity_poly.pdbx_strand_id
1 'polypeptide(L)'
;MKNNKLNYQKIAIKLASDSKKTIGFISFDEVESSDIVIKIAKECAKIKNTVYLNFTDMDNYFISDYTTMIKKEDNLARIDISLTEDSSNLINSDEFKKLIFDLKNKFDLILINESKDEAISYLLSAFDDEKILIAYENKTSKSKVVDAKKEFERLGSPIMGVVYNI
;
A
#
# COMPACT_ATOMS: atom_id res chain seq x y z
N MET A 1 24.64 -3.45 -11.33
CA MET A 1 23.27 -3.08 -10.96
C MET A 1 22.30 -4.04 -11.64
N LYS A 2 21.62 -4.93 -10.89
CA LYS A 2 20.58 -5.80 -11.47
C LYS A 2 19.42 -4.94 -11.98
N ASN A 3 18.82 -5.31 -13.10
CA ASN A 3 17.84 -4.49 -13.80
C ASN A 3 16.48 -4.53 -13.09
N ASN A 4 16.31 -3.73 -12.02
CA ASN A 4 15.13 -3.74 -11.14
C ASN A 4 13.81 -3.46 -11.88
N LYS A 5 13.86 -2.78 -13.03
CA LYS A 5 12.68 -2.51 -13.87
C LYS A 5 11.95 -3.78 -14.34
N LEU A 6 12.71 -4.82 -14.73
CA LEU A 6 12.15 -6.12 -15.13
C LEU A 6 11.48 -6.85 -13.96
N ASN A 7 11.87 -6.56 -12.71
CA ASN A 7 11.23 -7.15 -11.53
C ASN A 7 9.89 -6.47 -11.21
N TYR A 8 9.81 -5.14 -11.30
CA TYR A 8 8.54 -4.42 -11.04
C TYR A 8 7.45 -4.76 -12.04
N GLN A 9 7.79 -4.93 -13.32
CA GLN A 9 6.83 -5.36 -14.34
C GLN A 9 6.24 -6.73 -14.06
N LYS A 10 7.07 -7.69 -13.62
CA LYS A 10 6.60 -9.03 -13.24
C LYS A 10 5.68 -8.99 -12.03
N ILE A 11 6.02 -8.18 -11.03
CA ILE A 11 5.17 -7.97 -9.86
C ILE A 11 3.83 -7.38 -10.32
N ALA A 12 3.86 -6.31 -11.12
CA ALA A 12 2.67 -5.65 -11.62
C ALA A 12 1.74 -6.58 -12.42
N ILE A 13 2.30 -7.43 -13.30
CA ILE A 13 1.51 -8.45 -14.02
C ILE A 13 0.80 -9.38 -13.04
N LYS A 14 1.51 -9.87 -12.01
CA LYS A 14 0.93 -10.76 -10.99
C LYS A 14 -0.20 -10.06 -10.23
N LEU A 15 0.04 -8.84 -9.73
CA LEU A 15 -0.96 -8.07 -8.97
C LEU A 15 -2.17 -7.70 -9.85
N ALA A 16 -1.96 -7.29 -11.10
CA ALA A 16 -3.04 -6.92 -12.00
C ALA A 16 -3.92 -8.12 -12.41
N SER A 17 -3.33 -9.31 -12.52
CA SER A 17 -4.03 -10.56 -12.80
C SER A 17 -4.81 -11.13 -11.60
N ASP A 18 -4.59 -10.59 -10.41
CA ASP A 18 -5.27 -11.06 -9.22
C ASP A 18 -6.75 -10.63 -9.20
N SER A 19 -7.58 -11.47 -8.60
CA SER A 19 -8.98 -11.19 -8.30
C SER A 19 -9.13 -10.15 -7.18
N LYS A 20 -8.12 -10.03 -6.30
CA LYS A 20 -8.10 -9.05 -5.21
C LYS A 20 -7.98 -7.63 -5.74
N LYS A 21 -8.69 -6.71 -5.10
CA LYS A 21 -8.75 -5.31 -5.52
C LYS A 21 -7.88 -4.40 -4.67
N THR A 22 -7.62 -4.75 -3.41
CA THR A 22 -6.95 -3.85 -2.45
C THR A 22 -5.74 -4.55 -1.87
N ILE A 23 -4.55 -4.01 -2.16
CA ILE A 23 -3.29 -4.62 -1.78
C ILE A 23 -2.47 -3.62 -0.96
N GLY A 24 -2.24 -3.96 0.30
CA GLY A 24 -1.40 -3.20 1.22
C GLY A 24 0.08 -3.54 1.05
N PHE A 25 0.95 -2.54 1.07
CA PHE A 25 2.39 -2.70 1.09
C PHE A 25 2.92 -2.25 2.45
N ILE A 26 3.48 -3.21 3.19
CA ILE A 26 4.02 -2.99 4.53
C ILE A 26 5.55 -3.04 4.52
N SER A 27 6.18 -2.19 5.33
CA SER A 27 7.61 -2.20 5.61
C SER A 27 7.82 -1.90 7.09
N PHE A 28 8.59 -2.75 7.78
CA PHE A 28 8.90 -2.58 9.21
C PHE A 28 10.27 -1.97 9.48
N ASP A 29 10.93 -1.52 8.41
CA ASP A 29 12.25 -0.90 8.49
C ASP A 29 12.11 0.59 8.16
N GLU A 30 12.99 1.41 8.75
CA GLU A 30 13.04 2.87 8.56
C GLU A 30 13.39 3.31 7.12
N VAL A 31 13.51 2.36 6.19
CA VAL A 31 13.73 2.67 4.78
C VAL A 31 12.40 2.92 4.11
N GLU A 32 12.27 4.08 3.50
CA GLU A 32 11.09 4.43 2.72
C GLU A 32 10.81 3.39 1.62
N SER A 33 9.76 2.59 1.82
CA SER A 33 9.21 1.67 0.81
C SER A 33 8.56 2.43 -0.36
N SER A 34 8.23 3.71 -0.15
CA SER A 34 7.52 4.59 -1.08
C SER A 34 8.09 4.51 -2.50
N ASP A 35 9.42 4.52 -2.63
CA ASP A 35 10.15 4.50 -3.89
C ASP A 35 10.01 3.19 -4.68
N ILE A 36 9.86 2.06 -4.00
CA ILE A 36 9.66 0.74 -4.63
C ILE A 36 8.19 0.59 -4.98
N VAL A 37 7.31 0.92 -4.05
CA VAL A 37 5.87 0.73 -4.20
C VAL A 37 5.34 1.65 -5.29
N ILE A 38 5.77 2.91 -5.38
CA ILE A 38 5.37 3.82 -6.46
C ILE A 38 5.81 3.30 -7.84
N LYS A 39 6.99 2.67 -7.95
CA LYS A 39 7.46 2.07 -9.21
C LYS A 39 6.59 0.89 -9.60
N ILE A 40 6.21 0.03 -8.65
CA ILE A 40 5.26 -1.07 -8.88
C ILE A 40 3.90 -0.50 -9.31
N ALA A 41 3.38 0.51 -8.61
CA ALA A 41 2.10 1.15 -8.91
C ALA A 41 2.07 1.74 -10.32
N LYS A 42 3.14 2.40 -10.75
CA LYS A 42 3.27 2.93 -12.12
C LYS A 42 3.27 1.81 -13.17
N GLU A 43 3.84 0.65 -12.89
CA GLU A 43 3.75 -0.50 -13.82
C GLU A 43 2.33 -1.12 -13.80
N CYS A 44 1.67 -1.22 -12.64
CA CYS A 44 0.28 -1.68 -12.54
C CYS A 44 -0.69 -0.79 -13.34
N ALA A 45 -0.52 0.53 -13.23
CA ALA A 45 -1.34 1.53 -13.93
C ALA A 45 -1.25 1.46 -15.47
N LYS A 46 -0.23 0.78 -16.02
CA LYS A 46 -0.14 0.50 -17.47
C LYS A 46 -1.00 -0.68 -17.90
N ILE A 47 -1.44 -1.51 -16.95
CA ILE A 47 -2.14 -2.78 -17.18
C ILE A 47 -3.61 -2.68 -16.77
N LYS A 48 -3.89 -2.03 -15.63
CA LYS A 48 -5.21 -1.97 -15.00
C LYS A 48 -5.48 -0.57 -14.44
N ASN A 49 -6.74 -0.14 -14.39
CA ASN A 49 -7.11 1.15 -13.81
C ASN A 49 -6.77 1.16 -12.30
N THR A 50 -5.67 1.83 -11.95
CA THR A 50 -5.03 1.69 -10.63
C THR A 50 -5.03 3.02 -9.89
N VAL A 51 -5.36 2.98 -8.60
CA VAL A 51 -5.12 4.08 -7.66
C VAL A 51 -4.08 3.67 -6.62
N TYR A 52 -3.20 4.60 -6.29
CA TYR A 52 -2.16 4.46 -5.28
C TYR A 52 -2.44 5.40 -4.10
N LEU A 53 -2.62 4.83 -2.92
CA LEU A 53 -2.76 5.56 -1.66
C LEU A 53 -1.41 5.51 -0.96
N ASN A 54 -0.87 6.67 -0.62
CA ASN A 54 0.42 6.78 0.01
C ASN A 54 0.24 7.31 1.44
N PHE A 55 0.33 6.42 2.43
CA PHE A 55 0.38 6.76 3.84
C PHE A 55 1.84 6.93 4.26
N THR A 56 2.35 8.15 4.10
CA THR A 56 3.71 8.52 4.55
C THR A 56 3.63 9.58 5.63
N ASP A 57 4.69 9.65 6.46
CA ASP A 57 4.93 10.79 7.36
C ASP A 57 5.08 12.06 6.49
N MET A 58 3.98 12.76 6.29
CA MET A 58 3.94 14.06 5.63
C MET A 58 3.24 14.99 6.58
N ASP A 59 3.82 16.15 6.89
CA ASP A 59 3.19 17.12 7.78
C ASP A 59 1.91 17.69 7.13
N ASN A 60 0.78 17.49 7.81
CA ASN A 60 -0.50 18.21 7.65
C ASN A 60 -1.30 17.97 6.35
N TYR A 61 -2.26 17.04 6.37
CA TYR A 61 -3.45 17.15 5.50
C TYR A 61 -4.75 16.72 6.19
N PHE A 62 -5.80 17.53 5.97
CA PHE A 62 -7.19 17.30 6.40
C PHE A 62 -7.96 16.69 5.21
N ILE A 63 -8.60 15.53 5.38
CA ILE A 63 -9.43 14.93 4.32
C ILE A 63 -10.80 15.62 4.33
N SER A 64 -10.97 16.71 3.57
CA SER A 64 -12.28 17.34 3.37
C SER A 64 -12.88 17.06 1.99
N ASP A 65 -12.06 16.89 0.95
CA ASP A 65 -12.51 16.47 -0.40
C ASP A 65 -11.43 15.66 -1.13
N TYR A 66 -11.52 14.33 -1.05
CA TYR A 66 -10.54 13.43 -1.65
C TYR A 66 -10.48 13.52 -3.19
N THR A 67 -11.51 14.05 -3.86
CA THR A 67 -11.50 14.18 -5.33
C THR A 67 -10.50 15.24 -5.80
N THR A 68 -10.28 16.28 -4.99
CA THR A 68 -9.26 17.30 -5.23
C THR A 68 -7.83 16.83 -4.87
N MET A 69 -7.72 15.73 -4.12
CA MET A 69 -6.45 15.13 -3.70
C MET A 69 -5.88 14.14 -4.71
N ILE A 70 -6.66 13.73 -5.72
CA ILE A 70 -6.19 12.80 -6.75
C ILE A 70 -5.23 13.53 -7.69
N LYS A 71 -3.93 13.29 -7.51
CA LYS A 71 -2.90 13.67 -8.46
C LYS A 71 -2.86 12.62 -9.56
N LYS A 72 -2.96 13.04 -10.82
CA LYS A 72 -2.70 12.16 -11.97
C LYS A 72 -1.24 12.28 -12.38
N GLU A 73 -0.50 11.20 -12.20
CA GLU A 73 0.86 11.03 -12.73
C GLU A 73 0.81 9.97 -13.85
N ASP A 74 0.87 10.39 -15.11
CA ASP A 74 0.64 9.53 -16.27
C ASP A 74 -0.71 8.80 -16.19
N ASN A 75 -0.68 7.46 -16.12
CA ASN A 75 -1.85 6.59 -15.99
C ASN A 75 -2.23 6.29 -14.53
N LEU A 76 -1.45 6.77 -13.55
CA LEU A 76 -1.66 6.48 -12.13
C LEU A 76 -2.46 7.59 -11.46
N ALA A 77 -3.57 7.21 -10.81
CA ALA A 77 -4.22 8.07 -9.84
C ALA A 77 -3.52 7.92 -8.48
N ARG A 78 -3.15 9.03 -7.84
CA ARG A 78 -2.43 9.02 -6.56
C ARG A 78 -3.14 9.88 -5.53
N ILE A 79 -3.24 9.37 -4.31
CA ILE A 79 -3.72 10.10 -3.13
C ILE A 79 -2.63 10.01 -2.06
N ASP A 80 -2.14 11.16 -1.61
CA ASP A 80 -1.21 11.23 -0.48
C ASP A 80 -2.00 11.50 0.80
N ILE A 81 -1.83 10.65 1.81
CA ILE A 81 -2.50 10.75 3.10
C ILE A 81 -1.43 10.93 4.17
N SER A 82 -1.50 12.06 4.86
CA SER A 82 -0.67 12.38 6.00
C SER A 82 -1.19 11.65 7.24
N LEU A 83 -0.28 11.04 8.01
CA LEU A 83 -0.59 10.48 9.31
C LEU A 83 -0.20 11.49 10.39
N THR A 84 -1.13 11.79 11.30
CA THR A 84 -0.94 12.61 12.50
C THR A 84 -1.24 11.78 13.77
N GLU A 85 -1.16 12.38 14.96
CA GLU A 85 -1.52 11.70 16.23
C GLU A 85 -2.94 11.10 16.21
N ASP A 86 -3.86 11.67 15.42
CA ASP A 86 -5.25 11.23 15.28
C ASP A 86 -5.49 10.23 14.12
N SER A 87 -4.43 9.64 13.56
CA SER A 87 -4.52 8.73 12.42
C SER A 87 -5.46 7.54 12.64
N SER A 88 -5.54 7.02 13.87
CA SER A 88 -6.48 5.95 14.20
C SER A 88 -7.94 6.42 14.08
N ASN A 89 -8.22 7.66 14.48
CA ASN A 89 -9.56 8.25 14.38
C ASN A 89 -9.93 8.47 12.90
N LEU A 90 -8.97 8.95 12.10
CA LEU A 90 -9.14 9.11 10.66
C LEU A 90 -9.48 7.79 9.96
N ILE A 91 -8.68 6.74 10.18
CA ILE A 91 -8.87 5.44 9.52
C ILE A 91 -10.20 4.78 9.93
N ASN A 92 -10.64 5.00 11.17
CA ASN A 92 -11.90 4.46 11.67
C ASN A 92 -13.13 5.32 11.32
N SER A 93 -12.92 6.51 10.74
CA SER A 93 -13.99 7.45 10.41
C SER A 93 -14.86 6.94 9.26
N ASP A 94 -16.11 7.40 9.20
CA ASP A 94 -17.04 7.01 8.13
C ASP A 94 -16.64 7.65 6.79
N GLU A 95 -15.97 8.80 6.81
CA GLU A 95 -15.38 9.45 5.65
C GLU A 95 -14.30 8.57 5.01
N PHE A 96 -13.42 7.97 5.81
CA PHE A 96 -12.37 7.09 5.30
C PHE A 96 -12.95 5.80 4.72
N LYS A 97 -13.92 5.18 5.42
CA LYS A 97 -14.64 4.00 4.89
C LYS A 97 -15.32 4.32 3.56
N LYS A 98 -15.98 5.48 3.47
CA LYS A 98 -16.63 5.95 2.25
C LYS A 98 -15.61 6.20 1.14
N LEU A 99 -14.46 6.81 1.44
CA LEU A 99 -13.36 6.97 0.50
C LEU A 99 -12.95 5.62 -0.09
N ILE A 100 -12.59 4.65 0.75
CA ILE A 100 -12.18 3.33 0.28
C ILE A 100 -13.28 2.66 -0.56
N PHE A 101 -14.54 2.75 -0.13
CA PHE A 101 -15.68 2.23 -0.89
C PHE A 101 -15.81 2.88 -2.27
N ASP A 102 -15.73 4.21 -2.33
CA ASP A 102 -15.80 4.97 -3.59
C ASP A 102 -14.63 4.63 -4.53
N LEU A 103 -13.44 4.39 -3.97
CA LEU A 103 -12.28 3.94 -4.74
C LEU A 103 -12.48 2.52 -5.29
N LYS A 104 -13.02 1.58 -4.51
CA LYS A 104 -13.30 0.19 -4.95
C LYS A 104 -14.32 0.11 -6.10
N ASN A 105 -15.19 1.12 -6.20
CA ASN A 105 -16.16 1.26 -7.29
C ASN A 105 -15.59 1.92 -8.55
N LYS A 106 -14.54 2.76 -8.41
CA LYS A 106 -13.95 3.53 -9.51
C LYS A 106 -12.70 2.90 -10.10
N PHE A 107 -11.96 2.14 -9.31
CA PHE A 107 -10.67 1.57 -9.69
C PHE A 107 -10.72 0.04 -9.67
N ASP A 108 -9.97 -0.55 -10.59
CA ASP A 108 -9.84 -1.99 -10.71
C ASP A 108 -8.81 -2.57 -9.73
N LEU A 109 -7.86 -1.71 -9.30
CA LEU A 109 -6.80 -2.03 -8.37
C LEU A 109 -6.50 -0.82 -7.47
N ILE A 110 -6.39 -1.07 -6.19
CA ILE A 110 -6.05 -0.11 -5.13
C ILE A 110 -4.79 -0.63 -4.48
N LEU A 111 -3.72 0.16 -4.56
CA LEU A 111 -2.45 -0.13 -3.92
C LEU A 111 -2.26 0.84 -2.76
N ILE A 112 -2.01 0.32 -1.57
CA ILE A 112 -1.82 1.13 -0.37
C ILE A 112 -0.36 1.00 0.07
N ASN A 113 0.45 2.05 -0.03
CA ASN A 113 1.71 2.09 0.69
C ASN A 113 1.42 2.51 2.12
N GLU A 114 1.60 1.58 3.05
CA GLU A 114 1.31 1.75 4.45
C GLU A 114 2.48 2.43 5.17
N SER A 115 2.18 2.99 6.33
CA SER A 115 3.19 3.56 7.22
C SER A 115 4.07 2.46 7.83
N LYS A 116 5.26 2.87 8.25
CA LYS A 116 6.15 2.07 9.11
C LYS A 116 5.52 1.76 10.48
N ASP A 117 4.49 2.51 10.88
CA ASP A 117 3.74 2.24 12.10
C ASP A 117 2.90 0.95 11.95
N GLU A 118 3.30 -0.08 12.69
CA GLU A 118 2.61 -1.36 12.71
C GLU A 118 1.14 -1.23 13.15
N ALA A 119 0.83 -0.35 14.12
CA ALA A 119 -0.53 -0.17 14.60
C ALA A 119 -1.44 0.38 13.49
N ILE A 120 -0.92 1.32 12.70
CA ILE A 120 -1.62 1.84 11.52
C ILE A 120 -1.81 0.75 10.47
N SER A 121 -0.78 -0.06 10.23
CA SER A 121 -0.86 -1.17 9.27
C SER A 121 -1.91 -2.23 9.69
N TYR A 122 -2.03 -2.49 10.99
CA TYR A 122 -3.07 -3.36 11.55
C TYR A 122 -4.47 -2.78 11.35
N LEU A 123 -4.65 -1.47 11.51
CA LEU A 123 -5.94 -0.82 11.22
C LEU A 123 -6.29 -0.88 9.73
N LEU A 124 -5.33 -0.63 8.85
CA LEU A 124 -5.53 -0.66 7.39
C LEU A 124 -5.87 -2.07 6.87
N SER A 125 -5.50 -3.12 7.60
CA SER A 125 -5.86 -4.51 7.27
C SER A 125 -7.36 -4.76 7.14
N ALA A 126 -8.20 -3.94 7.78
CA ALA A 126 -9.65 -4.04 7.63
C ALA A 126 -10.15 -3.65 6.22
N PHE A 127 -9.30 -2.97 5.43
CA PHE A 127 -9.64 -2.44 4.10
C PHE A 127 -8.92 -3.19 2.98
N ASP A 128 -7.79 -3.83 3.31
CA ASP A 128 -6.95 -4.58 2.39
C ASP A 128 -7.41 -6.03 2.23
N ASP A 129 -7.47 -6.50 1.00
CA ASP A 129 -7.77 -7.91 0.76
C ASP A 129 -6.55 -8.78 1.10
N GLU A 130 -5.35 -8.30 0.78
CA GLU A 130 -4.06 -8.98 0.97
C GLU A 130 -2.92 -7.97 1.13
N LYS A 131 -1.76 -8.46 1.58
CA LYS A 131 -0.56 -7.64 1.76
C LYS A 131 0.68 -8.16 1.04
N ILE A 132 1.55 -7.23 0.67
CA ILE A 132 2.90 -7.46 0.19
C ILE A 132 3.88 -6.87 1.20
N LEU A 133 4.80 -7.71 1.69
CA LEU A 133 5.84 -7.26 2.61
C LEU A 133 7.08 -6.82 1.82
N ILE A 134 7.56 -5.62 2.08
CA ILE A 134 8.85 -5.14 1.58
C ILE A 134 9.92 -5.53 2.60
N ALA A 135 10.87 -6.37 2.18
CA ALA A 135 11.99 -6.80 3.02
C ALA A 135 13.31 -6.27 2.47
N TYR A 136 14.15 -5.72 3.33
CA TYR A 136 15.46 -5.18 2.99
C TYR A 136 16.58 -6.11 3.46
N GLU A 137 17.57 -6.32 2.61
CA GLU A 137 18.78 -7.07 2.94
C GLU A 137 19.45 -6.47 4.18
N ASN A 138 19.83 -7.34 5.13
CA ASN A 138 20.46 -7.00 6.41
C ASN A 138 19.66 -6.08 7.36
N LYS A 139 18.39 -5.77 7.05
CA LYS A 139 17.51 -4.99 7.95
C LYS A 139 16.30 -5.79 8.42
N THR A 140 15.57 -6.41 7.49
CA THR A 140 14.40 -7.20 7.86
C THR A 140 14.83 -8.57 8.36
N SER A 141 14.57 -8.86 9.63
CA SER A 141 14.85 -10.20 10.18
C SER A 141 13.82 -11.22 9.69
N LYS A 142 14.26 -12.48 9.57
CA LYS A 142 13.36 -13.59 9.24
C LYS A 142 12.24 -13.76 10.27
N SER A 143 12.51 -13.53 11.55
CA SER A 143 11.50 -13.64 12.61
C SER A 143 10.39 -12.60 12.40
N LYS A 144 10.74 -11.33 12.12
CA LYS A 144 9.76 -10.27 11.81
C LYS A 144 8.84 -10.67 10.66
N VAL A 145 9.39 -11.23 9.57
CA VAL A 145 8.58 -11.69 8.43
C VAL A 145 7.61 -12.81 8.81
N VAL A 146 8.07 -13.77 9.64
CA VAL A 146 7.23 -14.89 10.10
C VAL A 146 6.13 -14.41 11.04
N ASP A 147 6.44 -13.50 11.94
CA ASP A 147 5.49 -12.97 12.91
C ASP A 147 4.43 -12.10 12.22
N ALA A 148 4.86 -11.20 11.31
CA ALA A 148 3.96 -10.42 10.47
C ALA A 148 3.03 -11.31 9.65
N LYS A 149 3.54 -12.39 9.04
CA LYS A 149 2.71 -13.33 8.27
C LYS A 149 1.57 -13.90 9.13
N LYS A 150 1.88 -14.37 10.34
CA LYS A 150 0.86 -14.93 11.25
C LYS A 150 -0.17 -13.88 11.65
N GLU A 151 0.31 -12.68 11.96
CA GLU A 151 -0.55 -11.61 12.46
C GLU A 151 -1.52 -11.11 11.39
N PHE A 152 -1.05 -10.85 10.18
CA PHE A 152 -1.91 -10.39 9.09
C PHE A 152 -2.84 -11.49 8.55
N GLU A 153 -2.44 -12.77 8.64
CA GLU A 153 -3.36 -13.88 8.41
C GLU A 153 -4.49 -13.91 9.45
N ARG A 154 -4.17 -13.67 10.73
CA ARG A 154 -5.15 -13.55 11.83
C ARG A 154 -6.10 -12.36 11.63
N LEU A 155 -5.62 -11.25 11.06
CA LEU A 155 -6.41 -10.05 10.76
C LEU A 155 -7.24 -10.17 9.47
N GLY A 156 -7.14 -11.27 8.74
CA GLY A 156 -7.91 -11.50 7.51
C GLY A 156 -7.34 -10.82 6.25
N SER A 157 -6.10 -10.33 6.31
CA SER A 157 -5.41 -9.66 5.20
C SER A 157 -4.03 -10.30 4.97
N PRO A 158 -3.98 -11.57 4.51
CA PRO A 158 -2.75 -12.37 4.53
C PRO A 158 -1.64 -11.78 3.66
N ILE A 159 -0.38 -12.01 4.06
CA ILE A 159 0.78 -11.66 3.25
C ILE A 159 0.92 -12.66 2.09
N MET A 160 0.63 -12.21 0.87
CA MET A 160 0.66 -13.06 -0.33
C MET A 160 2.08 -13.21 -0.92
N GLY A 161 3.00 -12.30 -0.56
CA GLY A 161 4.33 -12.28 -1.13
C GLY A 161 5.27 -11.30 -0.43
N VAL A 162 6.55 -11.47 -0.70
CA VAL A 162 7.63 -10.61 -0.21
C VAL A 162 8.37 -10.03 -1.41
N VAL A 163 8.55 -8.71 -1.41
CA VAL A 163 9.48 -8.05 -2.33
C VAL A 163 10.79 -7.88 -1.58
N TYR A 164 11.79 -8.65 -2.00
CA TYR A 164 13.12 -8.59 -1.41
C TYR A 164 13.96 -7.52 -2.12
N ASN A 165 14.38 -6.51 -1.38
CA ASN A 165 15.20 -5.40 -1.84
C ASN A 165 16.63 -5.54 -1.32
N ILE A 166 17.58 -5.47 -2.24
CA ILE A 166 19.03 -5.63 -2.01
C ILE A 166 19.69 -4.27 -2.13
#